data_AF-A0A7C1IKU1-F1
#
_entry.id   AF-A0A7C1IKU1-F1
#
_cell.length_a   1.000
_cell.length_b   1.000
_cell.length_c   1.000
_cell.angle_alpha   90.00
_cell.angle_beta   90.00
_cell.angle_gamma   90.00
#
_symmetry.space_group_name_H-M   'P 1'
#
loop_
_entity.id
_entity.type
_entity.pdbx_description
1 polymer ?
#
loop_
_entity_poly.entity_id
_entity_poly.type
_entity_poly.pdbx_seq_one_letter_code
_entity_poly.pdbx_strand_id
1 'polypeptide(L)'
;MAEYKCKFCGEPFEKPLDLARHVRKNHKRSKKRSKRLVEKPVLPSMSKGIEAVGVLKGLQAAPNLTAEEKKLLGDVAKTIEAILKE
;
A
#
# COMPACT_ATOMS: atom_id res chain seq x y z
N MET A 1 -30.95 -10.77 -17.38
CA MET A 1 -31.03 -10.27 -15.99
C MET A 1 -29.63 -9.88 -15.55
N ALA A 2 -29.43 -8.67 -15.03
CA ALA A 2 -28.12 -8.24 -14.54
C ALA A 2 -27.90 -8.80 -13.13
N GLU A 3 -26.99 -9.77 -13.00
CA GLU A 3 -26.59 -10.32 -11.70
C GLU A 3 -25.59 -9.38 -11.03
N TYR A 4 -25.90 -8.93 -9.81
CA TYR A 4 -25.05 -8.04 -9.04
C TYR A 4 -24.15 -8.88 -8.12
N LYS A 5 -22.89 -9.06 -8.51
CA LYS A 5 -21.92 -9.88 -7.76
C LYS A 5 -21.18 -9.06 -6.70
N CYS A 6 -20.96 -9.65 -5.52
CA CYS A 6 -20.18 -9.00 -4.47
C CYS A 6 -18.68 -9.02 -4.79
N LYS A 7 -18.03 -7.85 -4.69
CA LYS A 7 -16.58 -7.72 -4.96
C LYS A 7 -15.68 -8.38 -3.90
N PHE A 8 -16.24 -8.75 -2.75
CA PHE A 8 -15.47 -9.29 -1.63
C PHE A 8 -15.59 -10.81 -1.48
N CYS A 9 -16.73 -11.41 -1.83
CA CYS A 9 -16.97 -12.85 -1.74
C CYS A 9 -17.45 -13.49 -3.05
N GLY A 10 -17.71 -12.70 -4.10
CA GLY A 10 -18.15 -13.21 -5.40
C GLY A 10 -19.61 -13.69 -5.47
N GLU A 11 -20.36 -13.61 -4.37
CA GLU A 11 -21.76 -14.08 -4.35
C GLU A 11 -22.63 -13.30 -5.35
N PRO A 12 -23.43 -14.01 -6.19
CA PRO A 12 -24.36 -13.40 -7.12
C PRO A 12 -25.67 -13.02 -6.41
N PHE A 13 -26.07 -11.76 -6.55
CA PHE A 13 -27.35 -11.26 -6.06
C PHE A 13 -28.24 -10.82 -7.22
N GLU A 14 -29.52 -11.16 -7.17
CA GLU A 14 -30.49 -10.76 -8.19
C GLU A 14 -30.86 -9.27 -8.11
N LYS A 15 -30.62 -8.65 -6.94
CA LYS A 15 -31.02 -7.27 -6.66
C LYS A 15 -29.84 -6.46 -6.12
N PRO A 16 -29.69 -5.19 -6.53
CA PRO A 16 -28.63 -4.32 -6.02
C PRO A 16 -28.81 -3.99 -4.53
N LEU A 17 -30.06 -3.99 -4.04
CA LEU A 17 -30.39 -3.78 -2.62
C LEU A 17 -29.86 -4.91 -1.73
N ASP A 18 -29.99 -6.16 -2.18
CA ASP A 18 -29.48 -7.33 -1.48
C ASP A 18 -27.96 -7.33 -1.42
N LEU A 19 -27.30 -6.98 -2.52
CA LEU A 19 -25.86 -6.81 -2.55
C LEU A 19 -25.39 -5.71 -1.56
N ALA A 20 -26.03 -4.54 -1.56
CA ALA A 20 -25.65 -3.44 -0.68
C ALA A 20 -25.82 -3.80 0.81
N ARG A 21 -26.90 -4.52 1.14
CA ARG A 21 -27.15 -5.03 2.49
C ARG A 21 -26.13 -6.10 2.89
N HIS A 22 -25.83 -7.02 1.99
CA HIS A 22 -24.79 -8.03 2.17
C HIS A 22 -23.44 -7.38 2.47
N VAL A 23 -23.00 -6.41 1.66
CA VAL A 23 -21.71 -5.71 1.87
C VAL A 23 -21.68 -4.97 3.20
N ARG A 24 -22.77 -4.32 3.60
CA ARG A 24 -22.81 -3.60 4.89
C ARG A 24 -22.77 -4.52 6.11
N LYS A 25 -23.41 -5.70 6.03
CA LYS A 25 -23.48 -6.67 7.15
C LYS A 25 -22.24 -7.56 7.22
N ASN A 26 -21.85 -8.17 6.11
CA ASN A 26 -20.75 -9.14 6.04
C ASN A 26 -19.39 -8.48 5.84
N HIS A 27 -19.34 -7.33 5.18
CA HIS A 27 -18.11 -6.57 4.93
C HIS A 27 -18.15 -5.22 5.64
N LYS A 28 -18.56 -5.23 6.92
CA LYS A 28 -18.66 -4.04 7.76
C LYS A 28 -17.29 -3.36 7.83
N ARG A 29 -17.13 -2.32 7.01
CA ARG A 29 -15.96 -1.45 6.97
C ARG A 29 -15.89 -0.70 8.31
N SER A 30 -15.13 -1.23 9.26
CA SER A 30 -14.55 -0.42 10.33
C SER A 30 -13.79 0.70 9.62
N LYS A 31 -14.27 1.94 9.75
CA LYS A 31 -13.65 3.13 9.16
C LYS A 31 -12.24 3.28 9.72
N LYS A 32 -11.26 2.63 9.10
CA LYS A 32 -9.90 3.13 9.03
C LYS A 32 -9.69 3.46 7.56
N ARG A 33 -9.60 4.75 7.26
CA ARG A 33 -9.17 5.29 5.98
C ARG A 33 -7.73 4.85 5.75
N SER A 34 -7.55 3.58 5.41
CA SER A 34 -6.27 3.02 5.01
C SER A 34 -6.17 3.25 3.51
N LYS A 35 -5.22 4.10 3.16
CA LYS A 35 -4.77 4.40 1.80
C LYS A 35 -4.68 3.11 0.98
N ARG A 36 -5.03 3.21 -0.30
CA ARG A 36 -4.85 2.22 -1.37
C ARG A 36 -3.77 1.18 -1.03
N LEU A 37 -4.20 -0.05 -0.74
CA LEU A 37 -3.34 -1.22 -0.71
C LEU A 37 -2.98 -1.54 -2.16
N VAL A 38 -1.87 -0.97 -2.64
CA VAL A 38 -0.99 -1.75 -3.51
C VAL A 38 -0.47 -2.86 -2.60
N GLU A 39 -0.80 -4.10 -2.93
CA GLU A 39 -0.27 -5.27 -2.28
C GLU A 39 1.26 -5.21 -2.43
N LYS A 40 1.98 -5.05 -1.32
CA LYS A 40 3.41 -5.35 -1.29
C LYS A 40 3.56 -6.69 -0.57
N PRO A 41 4.25 -7.67 -1.18
CA PRO A 41 4.44 -8.97 -0.57
C PRO A 41 5.26 -8.82 0.71
N VAL A 42 4.86 -9.57 1.73
CA VAL A 42 5.56 -9.71 3.00
C VAL A 42 6.97 -10.26 2.72
N LEU A 43 8.02 -9.52 3.07
CA LEU A 43 9.32 -10.13 3.36
C LEU A 43 9.59 -10.08 4.87
N PRO A 44 10.24 -11.12 5.42
CA PRO A 44 10.33 -11.30 6.85
C PRO A 44 11.48 -10.50 7.46
N SER A 45 11.18 -9.87 8.61
CA SER A 45 11.98 -9.94 9.83
C SER A 45 13.51 -10.03 9.67
N MET A 46 14.18 -8.90 9.95
CA MET A 46 15.64 -8.66 10.15
C MET A 46 16.41 -7.94 9.02
N SER A 47 15.73 -7.43 8.01
CA SER A 47 16.35 -6.67 6.89
C SER A 47 15.94 -5.19 6.82
N LYS A 48 15.29 -4.66 7.87
CA LYS A 48 14.62 -3.34 7.89
C LYS A 48 15.52 -2.17 7.44
N GLY A 49 16.82 -2.23 7.70
CA GLY A 49 17.77 -1.21 7.23
C GLY A 49 17.98 -1.23 5.71
N ILE A 50 18.20 -2.41 5.14
CA ILE A 50 18.43 -2.61 3.69
C ILE A 50 17.15 -2.30 2.89
N GLU A 51 16.00 -2.70 3.43
CA GLU A 51 14.69 -2.39 2.84
C GLU A 51 14.39 -0.88 2.85
N ALA A 52 14.75 -0.17 3.93
CA ALA A 52 14.57 1.28 4.02
C ALA A 52 15.42 2.04 2.97
N VAL A 53 16.69 1.66 2.79
CA VAL A 53 17.58 2.27 1.77
C VAL A 53 17.04 2.02 0.35
N GLY A 54 16.58 0.79 0.06
CA GLY A 54 15.98 0.45 -1.24
C GLY A 54 14.74 1.28 -1.56
N VAL A 55 13.87 1.52 -0.58
CA VAL A 55 12.67 2.36 -0.75
C VAL A 55 13.04 3.82 -1.00
N LEU A 56 14.01 4.38 -0.26
CA LEU A 56 14.48 5.75 -0.45
C LEU A 56 15.15 5.94 -1.83
N LYS A 57 15.91 4.96 -2.30
CA LYS A 57 16.51 4.94 -3.63
C LYS A 57 15.43 4.88 -4.73
N GLY A 58 14.39 4.07 -4.53
CA GLY A 58 13.25 3.98 -5.45
C GLY A 58 12.46 5.29 -5.57
N LEU A 59 12.30 6.02 -4.47
CA LEU A 59 11.64 7.33 -4.47
C LEU A 59 12.44 8.40 -5.24
N GLN A 60 13.77 8.34 -5.24
CA GLN A 60 14.62 9.25 -6.02
C GLN A 60 14.42 9.09 -7.53
N ALA A 61 14.02 7.91 -8.00
CA ALA A 61 13.75 7.63 -9.40
C ALA A 61 12.37 8.14 -9.88
N ALA A 62 11.53 8.65 -8.97
CA ALA A 62 10.21 9.15 -9.35
C ALA A 62 10.32 10.47 -10.15
N PRO A 63 9.56 10.60 -11.27
CA PRO A 63 9.59 11.81 -12.11
C PRO A 63 8.87 13.01 -11.49
N ASN A 64 8.15 12.81 -10.37
CA ASN A 64 7.35 13.84 -9.70
C ASN A 64 8.09 14.59 -8.56
N LEU A 65 9.38 14.32 -8.35
CA LEU A 65 10.17 15.00 -7.32
C LEU A 65 11.07 16.07 -7.92
N THR A 66 11.16 17.21 -7.23
CA THR A 66 12.11 18.28 -7.52
C THR A 66 13.55 17.84 -7.23
N ALA A 67 14.54 18.54 -7.80
CA ALA A 67 15.95 18.24 -7.59
C ALA A 67 16.35 18.31 -6.10
N GLU A 68 15.79 19.27 -5.37
CA GLU A 68 16.02 19.49 -3.94
C GLU A 68 15.52 18.29 -3.10
N GLU A 69 14.33 17.78 -3.41
CA GLU A 69 13.74 16.63 -2.72
C GLU A 69 14.54 15.34 -3.00
N LYS A 70 15.01 15.16 -4.25
CA LYS A 70 15.88 14.03 -4.61
C LYS A 70 17.21 14.08 -3.86
N LYS A 71 17.79 15.28 -3.73
CA LYS A 71 19.03 15.48 -2.98
C LYS A 71 18.85 15.13 -1.49
N LEU A 72 17.78 15.63 -0.86
CA LEU A 72 17.45 15.32 0.52
C LEU A 72 17.28 13.81 0.76
N LEU A 73 16.57 13.10 -0.12
CA LEU A 73 16.41 11.65 -0.04
C LEU A 73 17.73 10.89 -0.22
N GLY A 74 18.63 11.40 -1.07
CA GLY A 74 19.98 10.85 -1.24
C GLY A 74 20.85 11.03 0.00
N ASP A 75 20.79 12.20 0.63
CA ASP A 75 21.52 12.50 1.87
C ASP A 75 21.03 11.59 3.03
N VAL A 76 19.70 11.43 3.19
CA VAL A 76 19.09 10.53 4.19
C VAL A 76 19.50 9.08 3.96
N ALA A 77 19.55 8.61 2.71
CA ALA A 77 19.97 7.25 2.39
C ALA A 77 21.42 6.99 2.82
N LYS A 78 22.34 7.91 2.54
CA LYS A 78 23.75 7.81 2.96
C LYS A 78 23.91 7.77 4.48
N THR A 79 23.13 8.56 5.22
CA THR A 79 23.17 8.53 6.69
C THR A 79 22.74 7.17 7.23
N ILE A 80 21.70 6.56 6.66
CA ILE A 80 21.25 5.23 7.07
C ILE A 80 22.30 4.16 6.73
N GLU A 81 22.94 4.24 5.57
CA GLU A 81 24.04 3.34 5.20
C GLU A 81 25.24 3.46 6.15
N ALA A 82 25.55 4.66 6.63
CA ALA A 82 26.61 4.88 7.62
C ALA A 82 26.26 4.23 8.96
N ILE A 83 25.03 4.41 9.46
CA ILE A 83 24.57 3.84 10.73
C ILE A 83 24.53 2.31 10.69
N LEU A 84 24.21 1.70 9.55
CA LEU A 84 24.14 0.25 9.40
C LEU A 84 25.50 -0.43 9.25
N LYS A 85 26.57 0.34 9.04
CA LYS A 85 27.92 -0.17 8.84
C LYS A 85 28.72 -0.26 10.16
N GLU A 86 28.17 0.26 11.26
CA GLU A 86 28.75 0.24 12.62
C GLU A 86 28.30 -0.96 13.45
#